data_AF-A0A504YG03-F1
#
_entry.id   AF-A0A504YG03-F1
#
_cell.length_a   1.000
_cell.length_b   1.000
_cell.length_c   1.000
_cell.angle_alpha   90.00
_cell.angle_beta   90.00
_cell.angle_gamma   90.00
#
_symmetry.space_group_name_H-M   'P 1'
#
loop_
_entity.id
_entity.type
_entity.pdbx_description
1 polymer ?
#
loop_
_entity_poly.entity_id
_entity_poly.type
_entity_poly.pdbx_seq_one_letter_code
_entity_poly.pdbx_strand_id
1 'polypeptide(L)'
;FPRIHTLVSISTHRDVHIGPEDEGLHTVSLREGQKIRLYCNYDSRPLGDFYGWRTESDPIRQGVNLEQRGYSALAAIDSVTKEMDEQVLECSFGERAKRVKLNGNLPP
;
A
#
# COMPACT_ATOMS: atom_id res chain seq x y z
N PHE A 1 18.27 0.58 -13.25
CA PHE A 1 17.32 -0.51 -12.96
C PHE A 1 16.01 0.10 -12.46
N PRO A 2 14.85 -0.46 -12.85
CA PRO A 2 13.54 0.04 -12.43
C PRO A 2 13.36 0.00 -10.91
N ARG A 3 12.72 1.03 -10.35
CA ARG A 3 12.54 1.24 -8.90
C ARG A 3 11.07 1.44 -8.56
N ILE A 4 10.62 0.80 -7.48
CA ILE A 4 9.29 0.99 -6.90
C ILE A 4 9.45 1.77 -5.59
N HIS A 5 8.67 2.82 -5.44
CA HIS A 5 8.59 3.64 -4.25
C HIS A 5 7.18 3.55 -3.68
N THR A 6 7.05 3.32 -2.38
CA THR A 6 5.75 3.30 -1.71
C THR A 6 5.69 4.44 -0.70
N LEU A 7 4.63 5.23 -0.72
CA LEU A 7 4.34 6.27 0.26
C LEU A 7 2.99 5.94 0.91
N VAL A 8 3.02 5.70 2.21
CA VAL A 8 1.82 5.45 3.00
C VAL A 8 1.41 6.76 3.68
N SER A 9 0.29 7.34 3.25
CA SER A 9 -0.28 8.52 3.88
C SER A 9 -1.42 8.13 4.80
N ILE A 10 -1.31 8.53 6.07
CA ILE A 10 -2.29 8.25 7.11
C ILE A 10 -2.94 9.58 7.48
N SER A 11 -4.26 9.69 7.31
CA SER A 11 -4.96 10.99 7.37
C SER A 11 -4.80 11.74 8.70
N THR A 12 -4.45 11.04 9.78
CA THR A 12 -4.36 11.67 11.08
C THR A 12 -2.95 12.12 11.44
N HIS A 13 -1.84 11.45 11.13
CA HIS A 13 -0.59 11.75 11.86
C HIS A 13 0.79 11.56 11.22
N ARG A 14 0.97 11.16 9.95
CA ARG A 14 2.25 11.26 9.18
C ARG A 14 2.18 10.44 7.90
N ASP A 15 3.01 10.81 6.93
CA ASP A 15 3.33 9.95 5.79
C ASP A 15 4.55 9.09 6.13
N VAL A 16 4.47 7.79 5.88
CA VAL A 16 5.59 6.83 5.95
C VAL A 16 6.08 6.58 4.54
N HIS A 17 7.33 6.95 4.25
CA HIS A 17 7.96 6.67 2.97
C HIS A 17 8.76 5.36 3.04
N ILE A 18 8.50 4.47 2.09
CA ILE A 18 9.21 3.21 1.89
C ILE A 18 9.95 3.35 0.56
N GLY A 19 11.27 3.45 0.67
CA GLY A 19 12.16 3.65 -0.46
C GLY A 19 12.35 2.39 -1.31
N PRO A 20 13.05 2.53 -2.44
CA PRO A 20 13.30 1.43 -3.35
C PRO A 20 14.29 0.41 -2.77
N GLU A 21 15.16 0.83 -1.86
CA GLU A 21 16.16 -0.02 -1.18
C GLU A 21 15.57 -0.80 -0.01
N ASP A 22 14.40 -0.40 0.49
CA ASP A 22 13.71 -1.04 1.60
C ASP A 22 13.02 -2.33 1.14
N GLU A 23 13.77 -3.42 0.98
CA GLU A 23 13.19 -4.72 0.59
C GLU A 23 12.53 -5.41 1.79
N GLY A 24 11.30 -5.94 1.61
CA GLY A 24 10.62 -6.74 2.63
C GLY A 24 9.15 -6.39 2.84
N LEU A 25 8.65 -6.80 4.01
CA LEU A 25 7.30 -6.55 4.50
C LEU A 25 7.32 -5.36 5.47
N HIS A 26 6.63 -4.28 5.11
CA HIS A 26 6.55 -3.09 5.94
C HIS A 26 5.24 -3.08 6.72
N THR A 27 5.32 -2.87 8.03
CA THR A 27 4.13 -2.84 8.88
C THR A 27 3.69 -1.39 9.11
N VAL A 28 2.40 -1.14 8.93
CA VAL A 28 1.79 0.17 9.20
C VAL A 28 0.78 0.00 10.32
N SER A 29 0.98 0.73 11.42
CA SER A 29 0.06 0.75 12.55
C SER A 29 -1.15 1.62 12.24
N LEU A 30 -2.35 1.04 12.37
CA LEU A 30 -3.62 1.66 12.06
C LEU A 30 -4.58 1.57 13.25
N ARG A 31 -5.54 2.49 13.27
CA ARG A 31 -6.69 2.47 14.19
C ARG A 31 -7.96 2.21 13.40
N GLU A 32 -8.92 1.54 14.02
CA GLU A 32 -10.25 1.36 13.44
C GLU A 32 -10.90 2.73 13.15
N GLY A 33 -11.61 2.82 12.02
CA GLY A 33 -12.23 4.07 11.54
C GLY A 33 -11.26 5.05 10.88
N GLN A 34 -9.96 4.76 10.87
CA GLN A 34 -8.96 5.66 10.29
C GLN A 34 -9.01 5.64 8.75
N LYS A 35 -8.79 6.80 8.13
CA LYS A 35 -8.59 6.92 6.68
C LYS A 35 -7.13 6.77 6.32
N ILE A 36 -6.84 5.93 5.34
CA ILE A 36 -5.48 5.76 4.79
C ILE A 36 -5.45 5.82 3.27
N ARG A 37 -4.32 6.26 2.74
CA ARG A 37 -4.01 6.29 1.31
C ARG A 37 -2.60 5.76 1.10
N LEU A 38 -2.48 4.69 0.35
CA LEU A 38 -1.21 4.06 -0.01
C LEU A 38 -0.91 4.44 -1.46
N TYR A 39 0.16 5.19 -1.67
CA TYR A 39 0.65 5.54 -3.00
C TYR A 39 1.81 4.62 -3.35
N CYS A 40 1.78 4.08 -4.56
CA CYS A 40 2.90 3.35 -5.13
C CYS A 40 3.30 4.02 -6.43
N ASN A 41 4.58 4.37 -6.55
CA ASN A 41 5.14 5.03 -7.71
C ASN A 41 6.24 4.16 -8.33
N TYR A 42 6.25 4.09 -9.65
CA TYR A 42 7.21 3.36 -10.44
C TYR A 42 8.11 4.35 -11.18
N ASP A 43 9.38 4.42 -10.76
CA ASP A 43 10.35 5.36 -11.31
C ASP A 43 11.24 4.66 -12.33
N SER A 44 10.66 4.36 -13.49
CA SER A 44 11.40 3.88 -14.66
C SER A 44 10.64 4.16 -15.93
N ARG A 45 11.35 4.46 -17.03
CA ARG A 45 10.75 4.65 -18.36
C ARG A 45 11.43 3.71 -19.37
N PRO A 46 10.68 3.08 -20.29
CA PRO A 46 9.23 3.15 -20.49
C PRO A 46 8.42 2.49 -19.35
N LEU A 47 7.09 2.68 -19.37
CA LEU A 47 6.20 1.96 -18.47
C LEU A 47 6.29 0.46 -18.84
N GLY A 48 7.00 -0.30 -18.01
CA GLY A 48 7.16 -1.75 -18.17
C GLY A 48 5.99 -2.50 -17.51
N ASP A 49 6.30 -3.66 -16.94
CA ASP A 49 5.35 -4.54 -16.24
C ASP A 49 4.90 -4.01 -14.86
N PHE A 50 4.58 -2.72 -14.76
CA PHE A 50 4.10 -2.11 -13.53
C PHE A 50 2.61 -2.37 -13.36
N TYR A 51 2.27 -3.11 -12.30
CA TYR A 51 0.92 -3.62 -12.06
C TYR A 51 0.17 -2.90 -10.94
N GLY A 52 0.81 -1.94 -10.26
CA GLY A 52 0.21 -1.22 -9.15
C GLY A 52 -0.11 -2.12 -7.95
N TRP A 53 -1.14 -1.74 -7.20
CA TRP A 53 -1.57 -2.42 -5.97
C TRP A 53 -2.38 -3.69 -6.26
N ARG A 54 -2.07 -4.75 -5.51
CA ARG A 54 -2.73 -6.06 -5.54
C ARG A 54 -2.88 -6.61 -4.12
N THR A 55 -3.84 -7.50 -3.95
CA THR A 55 -4.07 -8.22 -2.71
C THR A 55 -4.87 -9.49 -2.97
N GLU A 56 -4.58 -10.53 -2.21
CA GLU A 56 -5.39 -11.75 -2.12
C GLU A 56 -6.35 -11.74 -0.92
N SER A 57 -6.34 -10.67 -0.12
CA SER A 57 -7.18 -10.51 1.05
C SER A 57 -8.59 -10.04 0.68
N ASP A 58 -9.60 -10.86 0.94
CA ASP A 58 -11.01 -10.51 0.71
C ASP A 58 -11.47 -9.27 1.51
N PRO A 59 -11.12 -9.10 2.81
CA PRO A 59 -11.42 -7.87 3.55
C PRO A 59 -10.87 -6.61 2.86
N ILE A 60 -9.67 -6.69 2.29
CA ILE A 60 -9.06 -5.56 1.57
C ILE A 60 -9.78 -5.34 0.24
N ARG A 61 -10.10 -6.40 -0.52
CA ARG A 61 -10.83 -6.27 -1.80
C ARG A 61 -12.19 -5.57 -1.64
N GLN A 62 -12.86 -5.76 -0.51
CA GLN A 62 -14.18 -5.17 -0.26
C GLN A 62 -14.10 -3.74 0.26
N GLY A 63 -13.08 -3.40 1.04
CA GLY A 63 -12.98 -2.10 1.73
C GLY A 63 -11.95 -1.12 1.15
N VAL A 64 -11.25 -1.48 0.07
CA VAL A 64 -10.20 -0.66 -0.53
C VAL A 64 -10.52 -0.32 -1.99
N ASN A 65 -10.44 0.96 -2.32
CA ASN A 65 -10.48 1.43 -3.70
C ASN A 65 -9.06 1.44 -4.29
N LEU A 66 -8.85 0.66 -5.35
CA LEU A 66 -7.57 0.57 -6.07
C LEU A 66 -7.65 1.35 -7.39
N GLU A 67 -6.83 2.38 -7.52
CA GLU A 67 -6.70 3.17 -8.76
C GLU A 67 -5.28 3.04 -9.33
N GLN A 68 -5.15 2.83 -10.64
CA GLN A 68 -3.87 2.84 -11.34
C GLN A 68 -3.85 3.91 -12.43
N ARG A 69 -2.77 4.71 -12.47
CA ARG A 69 -2.54 5.78 -13.44
C ARG A 69 -1.08 5.80 -13.86
N GLY A 70 -0.78 5.19 -15.01
CA GLY A 70 0.56 5.19 -15.60
C GLY A 70 1.61 4.68 -14.61
N TYR A 71 2.55 5.55 -14.24
CA TYR A 71 3.66 5.28 -13.31
C TYR A 71 3.26 5.31 -11.82
N SER A 72 1.97 5.35 -11.51
CA SER A 72 1.47 5.47 -10.13
C SER A 72 0.24 4.61 -9.88
N ALA A 73 0.06 4.16 -8.65
CA ALA A 73 -1.13 3.47 -8.18
C ALA A 73 -1.49 3.93 -6.77
N LEU A 74 -2.78 4.04 -6.48
CA LEU A 74 -3.35 4.44 -5.20
C LEU A 74 -4.22 3.31 -4.66
N ALA A 75 -4.04 2.96 -3.39
CA ALA A 75 -5.00 2.17 -2.63
C ALA A 75 -5.57 3.05 -1.51
N ALA A 76 -6.87 3.33 -1.56
CA ALA A 76 -7.56 4.21 -0.62
C ALA A 76 -8.51 3.40 0.28
N ILE A 77 -8.40 3.59 1.58
CA ILE A 77 -9.29 3.00 2.59
C ILE A 77 -9.95 4.14 3.36
N ASP A 78 -11.27 4.24 3.27
CA ASP A 78 -12.04 5.31 3.90
C ASP A 78 -12.37 5.04 5.37
N SER A 79 -12.30 3.79 5.80
CA SER A 79 -12.48 3.38 7.19
C SER A 79 -11.81 2.03 7.40
N VAL A 80 -10.67 2.01 8.09
CA VAL A 80 -10.00 0.76 8.49
C VAL A 80 -10.93 -0.03 9.40
N THR A 81 -11.11 -1.32 9.12
CA THR A 81 -11.89 -2.25 9.94
C THR A 81 -10.98 -3.26 10.61
N LYS A 82 -11.49 -3.98 11.62
CA LYS A 82 -10.74 -5.02 12.32
C LYS A 82 -10.36 -6.19 11.41
N GLU A 83 -11.17 -6.50 10.40
CA GLU A 83 -10.90 -7.56 9.43
C GLU A 83 -9.71 -7.25 8.51
N MET A 84 -9.33 -5.98 8.43
CA MET A 84 -8.13 -5.53 7.71
C MET A 84 -6.86 -5.71 8.54
N ASP A 85 -6.97 -6.09 9.82
CA ASP A 85 -5.81 -6.40 10.64
C ASP A 85 -5.03 -7.58 10.05
N GLU A 86 -3.72 -7.44 10.12
CA GLU A 86 -2.71 -8.34 9.56
C GLU A 86 -2.74 -8.56 8.04
N GLN A 87 -3.64 -7.90 7.31
CA GLN A 87 -3.77 -8.05 5.87
C GLN A 87 -2.65 -7.34 5.12
N VAL A 88 -2.31 -7.85 3.93
CA VAL A 88 -1.18 -7.35 3.14
C VAL A 88 -1.66 -6.77 1.81
N LEU A 89 -1.15 -5.59 1.48
CA LEU A 89 -1.18 -5.04 0.13
C LEU A 89 0.19 -5.12 -0.51
N GLU A 90 0.23 -5.47 -1.78
CA GLU A 90 1.45 -5.60 -2.56
C GLU A 90 1.43 -4.60 -3.71
N CYS A 91 2.48 -3.80 -3.87
CA CYS A 91 2.69 -3.05 -5.09
C CYS A 91 3.72 -3.74 -5.98
N SER A 92 3.30 -4.16 -7.17
CA SER A 92 4.06 -5.13 -7.98
C SER A 92 4.57 -4.55 -9.30
N PHE A 93 5.77 -4.99 -9.68
CA PHE A 93 6.41 -4.74 -10.98
C PHE A 93 7.14 -6.02 -11.43
N GLY A 94 6.73 -6.61 -12.56
CA GLY A 94 7.26 -7.89 -13.01
C GLY A 94 7.16 -8.95 -11.90
N GLU A 95 8.28 -9.55 -11.51
CA GLU A 95 8.38 -10.51 -10.41
C GLU A 95 8.67 -9.87 -9.04
N ARG A 96 8.87 -8.54 -8.99
CA ARG A 96 9.20 -7.79 -7.77
C ARG A 96 7.93 -7.19 -7.16
N ALA A 97 7.89 -7.10 -5.84
CA ALA A 97 6.82 -6.41 -5.14
C ALA A 97 7.34 -5.71 -3.87
N LYS A 98 6.66 -4.62 -3.50
CA LYS A 98 6.78 -3.99 -2.17
C LYS A 98 5.54 -4.33 -1.37
N ARG A 99 5.71 -4.86 -0.16
CA ARG A 99 4.62 -5.40 0.65
C ARG A 99 4.35 -4.51 1.86
N VAL A 100 3.09 -4.21 2.11
CA VAL A 100 2.64 -3.44 3.27
C VAL A 100 1.64 -4.26 4.06
N LYS A 101 2.01 -4.68 5.28
CA LYS A 101 1.11 -5.28 6.28
C LYS A 101 0.39 -4.19 7.05
N LEU A 102 -0.93 -4.25 7.06
CA LEU A 102 -1.77 -3.43 7.92
C LEU A 102 -1.78 -4.06 9.31
N ASN A 103 -1.55 -3.28 10.35
CA ASN A 103 -1.55 -3.76 11.74
C ASN A 103 -2.47 -2.88 12.56
N GLY A 104 -3.63 -3.41 12.93
CA GLY A 104 -4.68 -2.76 13.72
C GLY A 104 -4.38 -2.67 15.22
N ASN A 105 -3.11 -2.58 15.61
CA ASN A 105 -2.72 -2.45 17.01
C ASN A 105 -2.32 -1.02 17.35
N LEU A 106 -3.22 -0.30 18.02
CA LEU A 106 -2.94 0.61 19.14
C LEU A 106 -4.24 0.81 19.95
N PRO A 107 -4.20 0.79 21.30
CA PRO A 107 -5.34 1.13 22.13
C PRO A 107 -5.81 2.58 21.88
N PRO A 108 -7.07 2.92 22.24
CA PRO A 108 -7.68 4.24 22.01
C PRO A 108 -6.77 5.42 22.38
#